data_AF-A0A6L8Q9Y9-F1
#
_entry.id   AF-A0A6L8Q9Y9-F1
#
_cell.length_a   1.000
_cell.length_b   1.000
_cell.length_c   1.000
_cell.angle_alpha   90.00
_cell.angle_beta   90.00
_cell.angle_gamma   90.00
#
_symmetry.space_group_name_H-M   'P 1'
#
loop_
_entity.id
_entity.type
_entity.pdbx_description
1 polymer ?
#
loop_
_entity_poly.entity_id
_entity_poly.type
_entity_poly.pdbx_seq_one_letter_code
_entity_poly.pdbx_strand_id
1 'polypeptide(L)'
;MNVNTKDILRYQLKSFFVLTCMGILAFWGTLHSPFLYDDAHAIVENPYIQQLSGFQENVGIENIFNRSVLLLTFAINREIGELEVFGYHLFNIIIHILTGLIWYFL
;
A
#
# COMPACT_ATOMS: atom_id res chain seq x y z
N MET A 1 30.34 11.18 -23.64
CA MET A 1 29.01 11.41 -24.22
C MET A 1 28.33 12.48 -23.39
N ASN A 2 27.98 13.63 -23.98
CA ASN A 2 27.31 14.71 -23.27
C ASN A 2 25.80 14.41 -23.31
N VAL A 3 25.29 13.66 -22.32
CA VAL A 3 23.86 13.32 -22.26
C VAL A 3 23.11 14.58 -21.89
N ASN A 4 22.19 15.00 -22.75
CA ASN A 4 21.36 16.18 -22.51
C ASN A 4 20.44 15.93 -21.31
N THR A 5 20.42 16.85 -20.34
CA THR A 5 19.55 16.78 -19.17
C THR A 5 18.07 16.60 -19.53
N LYS A 6 17.64 17.18 -20.66
CA LYS A 6 16.27 17.00 -21.18
C LYS A 6 15.97 15.57 -21.59
N ASP A 7 16.96 14.85 -22.12
CA ASP A 7 16.81 13.45 -22.51
C ASP A 7 16.72 12.55 -21.28
N ILE A 8 17.54 12.81 -20.25
CA ILE A 8 17.46 12.10 -18.95
C ILE A 8 16.08 12.25 -18.33
N LEU A 9 15.57 13.50 -18.24
CA LEU A 9 14.24 13.77 -17.71
C LEU A 9 13.16 13.04 -18.51
N ARG A 10 13.28 13.03 -19.84
CA ARG A 10 12.34 12.32 -20.71
C ARG A 10 12.34 10.82 -20.46
N TYR A 11 13.49 10.20 -20.25
CA TYR A 11 13.57 8.77 -19.92
C TYR A 11 12.99 8.47 -18.53
N GLN A 12 13.27 9.32 -17.53
CA GLN A 12 12.69 9.18 -16.19
C GLN A 12 11.17 9.25 -16.21
N LEU A 13 10.59 10.21 -16.95
CA LEU A 13 9.13 10.32 -17.10
C LEU A 13 8.52 9.10 -17.78
N LYS A 14 9.18 8.56 -18.81
CA LYS A 14 8.73 7.32 -19.47
C LYS A 14 8.78 6.12 -18.51
N SER A 15 9.87 5.96 -17.77
CA SER A 15 10.01 4.89 -16.78
C SER A 15 8.95 4.99 -15.69
N PHE A 16 8.73 6.20 -15.15
CA PHE A 16 7.69 6.48 -14.16
C PHE A 16 6.31 6.06 -14.67
N PHE A 17 5.97 6.47 -15.89
CA PHE A 17 4.70 6.11 -16.52
C PHE A 17 4.54 4.60 -16.70
N VAL A 18 5.57 3.94 -17.27
CA VAL A 18 5.55 2.49 -17.50
C VAL A 18 5.40 1.72 -16.18
N LEU A 19 6.19 2.06 -15.15
CA LEU A 19 6.13 1.39 -13.85
C LEU A 19 4.75 1.56 -13.19
N THR A 20 4.18 2.76 -13.27
CA THR A 20 2.83 3.02 -12.75
C THR A 20 1.78 2.21 -13.49
N CYS A 21 1.78 2.21 -14.83
CA CYS A 21 0.83 1.43 -15.62
C CYS A 21 0.98 -0.07 -15.39
N MET A 22 2.21 -0.59 -15.31
CA MET A 22 2.45 -2.00 -15.05
C MET A 22 1.98 -2.41 -13.66
N GLY A 23 2.20 -1.57 -12.63
CA GLY A 23 1.68 -1.83 -11.29
C GLY A 23 0.15 -1.89 -11.26
N ILE A 24 -0.53 -0.93 -11.90
CA ILE A 24 -2.00 -0.96 -12.00
C ILE A 24 -2.47 -2.21 -12.73
N LEU A 25 -1.90 -2.53 -13.88
CA LEU A 25 -2.32 -3.68 -14.69
C LEU A 25 -2.08 -5.02 -13.99
N ALA A 26 -0.98 -5.16 -13.25
CA ALA A 26 -0.64 -6.38 -12.51
C ALA A 26 -1.68 -6.72 -11.42
N PHE A 27 -2.26 -5.69 -10.79
CA PHE A 27 -3.17 -5.86 -9.66
C PHE A 27 -4.62 -5.42 -9.97
N TRP A 28 -4.93 -5.01 -11.20
CA TRP A 28 -6.26 -4.51 -11.57
C TRP A 28 -7.38 -5.48 -11.20
N GLY A 29 -7.15 -6.79 -11.41
CA GLY A 29 -8.12 -7.84 -11.10
C GLY A 29 -8.37 -8.07 -9.61
N THR A 30 -7.54 -7.54 -8.71
CA THR A 30 -7.68 -7.77 -7.27
C THR A 30 -8.54 -6.73 -6.56
N LEU A 31 -8.83 -5.59 -7.21
CA LEU A 31 -9.53 -4.44 -6.59
C LEU A 31 -10.86 -4.80 -5.91
N HIS A 32 -11.56 -5.83 -6.38
CA HIS A 32 -12.84 -6.28 -5.83
C HIS A 32 -12.79 -7.73 -5.33
N SER A 33 -11.59 -8.30 -5.21
CA SER A 33 -11.43 -9.64 -4.65
C SER A 33 -11.81 -9.62 -3.17
N PRO A 34 -12.55 -10.62 -2.68
CA PRO A 34 -12.82 -10.74 -1.24
C PRO A 34 -11.52 -10.92 -0.45
N PHE A 35 -11.60 -10.70 0.85
CA PHE A 35 -10.56 -11.11 1.80
C PHE A 35 -10.42 -12.64 1.77
N LEU A 36 -9.22 -13.14 1.50
CA LEU A 36 -8.93 -14.56 1.39
C LEU A 36 -7.79 -14.96 2.32
N TYR A 37 -7.78 -16.21 2.75
CA TYR A 37 -6.69 -16.80 3.56
C TYR A 37 -6.36 -15.98 4.81
N ASP A 38 -5.16 -15.41 4.86
CA ASP A 38 -4.63 -14.64 5.98
C ASP A 38 -5.30 -13.27 6.14
N ASP A 39 -5.96 -12.74 5.12
CA ASP A 39 -6.72 -11.48 5.22
C ASP A 39 -7.83 -11.58 6.29
N ALA A 40 -8.46 -12.75 6.43
CA ALA A 40 -9.50 -12.97 7.44
C ALA A 40 -8.94 -12.71 8.84
N HIS A 41 -7.80 -13.32 9.16
CA HIS A 41 -7.17 -13.13 10.46
C HIS A 41 -6.51 -11.75 10.61
N ALA A 42 -5.91 -11.22 9.56
CA ALA A 42 -5.14 -9.97 9.59
C ALA A 42 -6.04 -8.72 9.60
N ILE A 43 -7.21 -8.80 8.99
CA ILE A 43 -8.12 -7.65 8.78
C ILE A 43 -9.48 -7.88 9.43
N VAL A 44 -10.18 -8.95 9.07
CA VAL A 44 -11.60 -9.12 9.48
C VAL A 44 -11.71 -9.40 10.98
N GLU A 45 -10.91 -10.34 11.47
CA GLU A 45 -10.97 -10.85 12.85
C GLU A 45 -10.00 -10.14 13.79
N ASN A 46 -9.12 -9.30 13.27
CA ASN A 46 -8.03 -8.71 14.03
C ASN A 46 -8.55 -7.67 15.05
N PRO A 47 -8.46 -7.93 16.37
CA PRO A 47 -8.99 -7.02 17.39
C PRO A 47 -8.23 -5.70 17.45
N TYR A 48 -6.96 -5.69 17.04
CA TYR A 48 -6.06 -4.54 17.18
C TYR A 48 -6.29 -3.42 16.18
N ILE A 49 -7.07 -3.68 15.13
CA ILE A 49 -7.37 -2.70 14.09
C ILE A 49 -8.83 -2.26 14.12
N GLN A 50 -9.62 -2.72 15.10
CA GLN A 50 -11.06 -2.49 15.06
C GLN A 50 -11.45 -1.04 15.30
N GLN A 51 -10.65 -0.30 16.05
CA GLN A 51 -10.86 1.11 16.39
C GLN A 51 -9.53 1.85 16.29
N LEU A 52 -9.45 2.86 15.44
CA LEU A 52 -8.23 3.63 15.26
C LEU A 52 -7.86 4.44 16.51
N SER A 53 -8.85 4.95 17.25
CA SER A 53 -8.66 5.78 18.45
C SER A 53 -7.86 5.08 19.56
N GLY A 54 -8.02 3.76 19.72
CA GLY A 54 -7.30 2.96 20.71
C GLY A 54 -5.98 2.38 20.22
N PHE A 55 -5.55 2.68 19.00
CA PHE A 55 -4.39 2.02 18.38
C PHE A 55 -3.09 2.22 19.19
N GLN A 56 -2.83 3.45 19.65
CA GLN A 56 -1.60 3.77 20.37
C GLN A 56 -1.52 3.06 21.73
N GLU A 57 -2.65 2.85 22.40
CA GLU A 57 -2.71 2.14 23.68
C GLU A 57 -2.61 0.63 23.51
N ASN A 58 -3.31 0.07 22.50
CA ASN A 58 -3.41 -1.38 22.30
C ASN A 58 -2.22 -1.99 21.54
N VAL A 59 -1.59 -1.22 20.65
CA VAL A 59 -0.49 -1.67 19.78
C VAL A 59 0.76 -0.84 19.96
N GLY A 60 0.63 0.49 19.86
CA GLY A 60 1.73 1.44 19.84
C GLY A 60 2.50 1.41 18.52
N ILE A 61 2.67 2.57 17.86
CA ILE A 61 3.43 2.64 16.59
C ILE A 61 4.90 2.24 16.77
N GLU A 62 5.45 2.43 17.95
CA GLU A 62 6.80 2.05 18.37
C GLU A 62 7.01 0.54 18.50
N ASN A 63 5.95 -0.27 18.52
CA ASN A 63 6.04 -1.72 18.65
C ASN A 63 6.41 -2.39 17.31
N ILE A 64 7.68 -2.26 16.93
CA ILE A 64 8.21 -2.75 15.67
C ILE A 64 8.11 -4.27 15.49
N PHE A 65 8.04 -5.05 16.58
CA PHE A 65 7.94 -6.50 16.53
C PHE A 65 6.55 -7.00 16.11
N ASN A 66 5.52 -6.17 16.27
CA ASN A 66 4.13 -6.52 15.96
C ASN A 66 3.65 -5.96 14.61
N ARG A 67 4.55 -5.53 13.73
CA ARG A 67 4.19 -4.91 12.43
C ARG A 67 3.26 -3.70 12.63
N SER A 68 3.53 -2.88 13.65
CA SER A 68 2.69 -1.74 14.05
C SER A 68 2.28 -0.82 12.89
N VAL A 69 3.19 -0.55 11.94
CA VAL A 69 2.88 0.28 10.75
C VAL A 69 1.82 -0.37 9.85
N LEU A 70 1.88 -1.69 9.67
CA LEU A 70 0.88 -2.44 8.90
C LEU A 70 -0.48 -2.41 9.60
N LEU A 71 -0.49 -2.66 10.91
CA LEU A 71 -1.71 -2.64 11.71
C LEU A 71 -2.33 -1.25 11.73
N LEU A 72 -1.53 -0.19 11.87
CA LEU A 72 -2.01 1.20 11.80
C LEU A 72 -2.66 1.49 10.44
N THR A 73 -2.01 1.04 9.37
CA THR A 73 -2.53 1.19 8.00
C THR A 73 -3.88 0.50 7.83
N PHE A 74 -4.03 -0.72 8.35
CA PHE A 74 -5.30 -1.43 8.30
C PHE A 74 -6.37 -0.80 9.19
N ALA A 75 -6.01 -0.29 10.37
CA ALA A 75 -6.92 0.44 11.25
C ALA A 75 -7.44 1.72 10.59
N ILE A 76 -6.57 2.48 9.90
CA ILE A 76 -6.97 3.66 9.12
C ILE A 76 -7.91 3.28 7.97
N ASN A 77 -7.57 2.23 7.20
CA ASN A 77 -8.46 1.76 6.13
C ASN A 77 -9.84 1.36 6.67
N ARG A 78 -9.87 0.68 7.82
CA ARG A 78 -11.11 0.27 8.48
C ARG A 78 -11.93 1.44 9.00
N GLU A 79 -11.30 2.45 9.56
CA GLU A 79 -11.98 3.67 10.03
C GLU A 79 -12.63 4.43 8.86
N ILE A 80 -12.01 4.43 7.69
CA ILE A 80 -12.49 5.16 6.50
C ILE A 80 -13.57 4.38 5.73
N GLY A 81 -13.41 3.06 5.60
CA GLY A 81 -14.21 2.24 4.68
C GLY A 81 -14.65 0.88 5.25
N GLU A 82 -14.54 0.67 6.56
CA GLU A 82 -14.93 -0.56 7.24
C GLU A 82 -14.31 -1.81 6.60
N LEU A 83 -15.11 -2.73 6.05
CA LEU A 83 -14.63 -3.94 5.38
C LEU A 83 -14.78 -3.86 3.85
N GLU A 84 -14.91 -2.67 3.29
CA GLU A 84 -14.94 -2.45 1.84
C GLU A 84 -13.58 -2.77 1.21
N VAL A 85 -13.48 -3.94 0.55
CA VAL A 85 -12.23 -4.49 0.01
C VAL A 85 -11.51 -3.55 -0.96
N PHE A 86 -12.27 -2.71 -1.68
CA PHE A 86 -11.71 -1.78 -2.65
C PHE A 86 -10.68 -0.83 -2.03
N GLY A 87 -10.97 -0.29 -0.84
CA GLY A 87 -10.06 0.65 -0.17
C GLY A 87 -8.73 0.01 0.18
N TYR A 88 -8.77 -1.18 0.77
CA TYR A 88 -7.58 -1.96 1.13
C TYR A 88 -6.73 -2.30 -0.10
N HIS A 89 -7.34 -2.79 -1.17
CA HIS A 89 -6.61 -3.15 -2.39
C HIS A 89 -6.06 -1.92 -3.10
N LEU A 90 -6.81 -0.83 -3.19
CA LEU A 90 -6.33 0.42 -3.79
C LEU A 90 -5.10 0.95 -3.04
N PHE A 91 -5.16 0.98 -1.71
CA PHE A 91 -4.04 1.42 -0.89
C PHE A 91 -2.80 0.52 -1.05
N ASN A 92 -2.99 -0.80 -1.07
CA ASN A 92 -1.91 -1.76 -1.31
C ASN A 92 -1.26 -1.57 -2.69
N ILE A 93 -2.06 -1.33 -3.74
CA ILE A 93 -1.56 -1.07 -5.11
C ILE A 93 -0.74 0.22 -5.15
N ILE A 94 -1.21 1.29 -4.49
CA ILE A 94 -0.47 2.55 -4.38
C ILE A 94 0.89 2.31 -3.72
N ILE A 95 0.95 1.57 -2.61
CA ILE A 95 2.22 1.24 -1.95
C ILE A 95 3.15 0.46 -2.89
N HIS A 96 2.66 -0.57 -3.59
CA HIS A 96 3.49 -1.36 -4.50
C HIS A 96 4.08 -0.50 -5.62
N ILE A 97 3.28 0.39 -6.20
CA ILE A 97 3.75 1.33 -7.23
C ILE A 97 4.81 2.28 -6.65
N LEU A 98 4.55 2.88 -5.48
CA LEU A 98 5.49 3.79 -4.83
C LEU A 98 6.81 3.09 -4.48
N THR A 99 6.78 1.86 -3.96
CA THR A 99 7.98 1.08 -3.68
C THR A 99 8.79 0.81 -4.96
N GLY A 100 8.13 0.43 -6.06
CA GLY A 100 8.80 0.23 -7.36
C GLY A 100 9.42 1.52 -7.91
N LEU A 101 8.74 2.65 -7.75
CA LEU A 101 9.25 3.97 -8.14
C LEU A 101 10.44 4.40 -7.27
N ILE A 102 10.38 4.19 -5.95
CA ILE A 102 11.51 4.48 -5.05
C ILE A 102 12.72 3.66 -5.46
N TRP A 103 12.54 2.37 -5.74
CA TRP A 103 13.62 1.50 -6.19
C TRP A 103 14.25 2.03 -7.48
N TYR A 104 13.45 2.45 -8.47
CA TYR A 104 13.97 3.00 -9.72
C TYR A 104 14.92 4.20 -9.54
N PHE A 105 14.78 4.98 -8.46
CA PHE A 105 15.61 6.15 -8.17
C PHE A 105 16.77 5.88 -7.18
N LEU A 106 16.85 4.69 -6.59
CA LEU A 106 17.92 4.27 -5.68
C LEU A 106 19.11 3.71 -6.46
#